data_AF-A0A672KB70-F1
#
_entry.id   AF-A0A672KB70-F1
#
_cell.length_a   1.000
_cell.length_b   1.000
_cell.length_c   1.000
_cell.angle_alpha   90.00
_cell.angle_beta   90.00
_cell.angle_gamma   90.00
#
_symmetry.space_group_name_H-M   'P 1'
#
loop_
_entity.id
_entity.type
_entity.pdbx_description
1 polymer ?
#
loop_
_entity_poly.entity_id
_entity_poly.type
_entity_poly.pdbx_seq_one_letter_code
_entity_poly.pdbx_strand_id
1 'polypeptide(L)'
;MSEFGIESNHPTETYKQGSAGESAFKKRLGIIATCVVGGSLVALYAVTGPFVAPALRKVCLPFVPATRTQIENVLKVLKTRSGSLADIGSGDGRIVTSSF
;
A
#
# COMPACT_ATOMS: atom_id res chain seq x y z
N MET A 1 49.57 66.37 -25.02
CA MET A 1 48.85 65.63 -26.09
C MET A 1 49.64 64.35 -26.31
N SER A 2 49.16 63.15 -26.02
CA SER A 2 47.82 62.65 -25.75
C SER A 2 47.96 61.28 -25.08
N GLU A 3 47.14 61.04 -24.06
CA GLU A 3 46.95 59.76 -23.39
C GLU A 3 46.59 58.65 -24.40
N PHE A 4 47.33 57.54 -24.38
CA PHE A 4 46.96 56.33 -25.11
C PHE A 4 46.37 55.33 -24.10
N GLY A 5 45.07 55.49 -23.85
CA GLY A 5 44.25 54.42 -23.28
C GLY A 5 43.80 53.50 -24.42
N ILE A 6 44.20 52.23 -24.38
CA ILE A 6 43.52 51.15 -25.11
C ILE A 6 43.15 50.08 -24.10
N GLU A 7 41.85 50.08 -23.85
CA GLU A 7 40.96 49.11 -23.22
C GLU A 7 41.44 47.65 -23.26
N SER A 8 41.59 47.05 -22.08
CA SER A 8 41.77 45.61 -21.91
C SER A 8 40.45 44.89 -22.25
N ASN A 9 40.40 44.24 -23.41
CA ASN A 9 39.27 43.40 -23.78
C ASN A 9 39.36 42.09 -22.97
N HIS A 10 38.50 41.94 -21.95
CA HIS A 10 38.30 40.70 -21.20
C HIS A 10 36.99 40.05 -21.69
N PRO A 11 37.04 39.02 -22.56
CA PRO A 11 35.87 38.18 -22.78
C PRO A 11 35.60 37.42 -21.50
N THR A 12 34.46 37.72 -20.88
CA THR A 12 33.86 36.99 -19.78
C THR A 12 33.69 35.52 -20.13
N GLU A 13 34.62 34.67 -19.70
CA GLU A 13 34.40 33.23 -19.48
C GLU A 13 33.41 33.07 -18.33
N THR A 14 32.13 33.31 -18.61
CA THR A 14 31.03 33.07 -17.67
C THR A 14 30.80 31.56 -17.55
N TYR A 15 31.60 30.93 -16.70
CA TYR A 15 31.29 29.74 -15.90
C TYR A 15 30.31 28.72 -16.52
N LYS A 16 30.83 27.82 -17.37
CA LYS A 16 30.20 26.51 -17.64
C LYS A 16 30.36 25.52 -16.45
N GLN A 17 30.24 25.98 -15.20
CA GLN A 17 30.43 25.16 -14.01
C GLN A 17 29.12 24.75 -13.31
N GLY A 18 27.96 25.17 -13.81
CA GLY A 18 26.64 24.79 -13.25
C GLY A 18 26.05 23.48 -13.80
N SER A 19 26.43 23.04 -15.01
CA SER A 19 25.69 21.99 -15.74
C SER A 19 25.92 20.57 -15.20
N ALA A 20 27.13 20.23 -14.76
CA ALA A 20 27.44 18.85 -14.35
C ALA A 20 26.85 18.51 -12.97
N GLY A 21 26.99 19.42 -12.00
CA GLY A 21 26.47 19.27 -10.64
C GLY A 21 24.94 19.23 -10.59
N GLU A 22 24.26 20.11 -11.34
CA GLU A 22 22.81 20.06 -11.47
C GLU A 22 22.31 18.78 -12.12
N SER A 23 23.01 18.26 -13.14
CA SER A 23 22.62 17.01 -13.79
C SER A 23 22.73 15.80 -12.87
N ALA A 24 23.76 15.76 -12.01
CA ALA A 24 23.95 14.70 -11.02
C ALA A 24 22.90 14.77 -9.91
N PHE A 25 22.54 15.97 -9.46
CA PHE A 25 21.46 16.18 -8.49
C PHE A 25 20.09 15.76 -9.06
N LYS A 26 19.77 16.18 -10.29
CA LYS A 26 18.54 15.80 -11.00
C LYS A 26 18.46 14.27 -11.20
N LYS A 27 19.57 13.60 -11.51
CA LYS A 27 19.65 12.14 -11.58
C LYS A 27 19.39 11.48 -10.23
N ARG A 28 20.02 11.94 -9.14
CA ARG A 28 19.78 11.42 -7.78
C ARG A 28 18.33 11.61 -7.35
N LEU A 29 17.76 12.79 -7.64
CA LEU A 29 16.36 13.08 -7.35
C LEU A 29 15.42 12.15 -8.13
N GLY A 30 15.70 11.89 -9.41
CA GLY A 30 14.93 10.93 -10.21
C GLY A 30 15.00 9.50 -9.68
N ILE A 31 16.17 9.06 -9.21
CA ILE A 31 16.33 7.74 -8.57
C ILE A 31 15.52 7.67 -7.28
N ILE A 32 15.64 8.68 -6.40
CA ILE A 32 14.90 8.74 -5.14
C ILE A 32 13.40 8.74 -5.40
N ALA A 33 12.92 9.57 -6.33
CA ALA A 33 11.50 9.63 -6.69
C ALA A 33 11.00 8.27 -7.18
N THR A 34 11.76 7.58 -8.02
CA THR A 34 11.41 6.24 -8.52
C THR A 34 11.37 5.22 -7.38
N CYS A 35 12.34 5.22 -6.47
CA CYS A 35 12.36 4.33 -5.31
C CYS A 35 11.18 4.58 -4.37
N VAL A 36 10.83 5.86 -4.12
CA VAL A 36 9.69 6.21 -3.27
C VAL A 36 8.39 5.72 -3.89
N VAL A 37 8.15 6.00 -5.17
CA VAL A 37 6.92 5.59 -5.85
C VAL A 37 6.84 4.07 -5.96
N GLY A 38 7.89 3.42 -6.46
CA GLY A 38 7.94 1.96 -6.62
C GLY A 38 7.86 1.23 -5.29
N GLY A 39 8.62 1.68 -4.29
CA GLY A 39 8.60 1.10 -2.95
C GLY A 39 7.24 1.25 -2.27
N SER A 40 6.59 2.41 -2.40
CA SER A 40 5.25 2.64 -1.86
C SER A 40 4.22 1.70 -2.50
N LEU A 41 4.29 1.52 -3.82
CA LEU A 41 3.38 0.62 -4.53
C LEU A 41 3.57 -0.84 -4.09
N VAL A 42 4.82 -1.31 -3.98
CA VAL A 42 5.14 -2.66 -3.51
C VAL A 42 4.68 -2.85 -2.06
N ALA A 43 4.95 -1.90 -1.18
CA ALA A 43 4.54 -1.96 0.22
C ALA A 43 3.01 -2.00 0.35
N LEU A 44 2.29 -1.13 -0.37
CA LEU A 44 0.84 -1.12 -0.37
C LEU A 44 0.27 -2.46 -0.87
N TYR A 45 0.82 -2.99 -1.96
CA TYR A 45 0.38 -4.28 -2.50
C TYR A 45 0.67 -5.44 -1.54
N ALA A 46 1.83 -5.48 -0.91
CA ALA A 46 2.19 -6.51 0.06
C ALA A 46 1.29 -6.48 1.31
N VAL A 47 0.94 -5.29 1.79
CA VAL A 47 0.07 -5.11 2.97
C VAL A 47 -1.39 -5.43 2.64
N THR A 48 -1.90 -4.98 1.50
CA THR A 48 -3.33 -5.09 1.14
C THR A 48 -3.67 -6.39 0.41
N GLY A 49 -2.71 -6.98 -0.32
CA GLY A 49 -2.87 -8.20 -1.10
C GLY A 49 -3.50 -9.36 -0.33
N PRO A 50 -3.04 -9.71 0.89
CA PRO A 50 -3.62 -10.79 1.69
C PRO A 50 -5.09 -10.59 2.07
N PHE A 51 -5.58 -9.36 2.13
CA PHE A 51 -6.99 -9.06 2.43
C PHE A 51 -7.88 -9.16 1.19
N VAL A 52 -7.33 -8.84 0.01
CA VAL A 52 -8.05 -8.89 -1.27
C VAL A 52 -7.99 -10.29 -1.89
N ALA A 53 -6.88 -11.02 -1.74
CA ALA A 53 -6.67 -12.34 -2.34
C ALA A 53 -7.78 -13.36 -2.02
N PRO A 54 -8.35 -13.44 -0.80
CA PRO A 54 -9.47 -14.34 -0.50
C PRO A 54 -10.73 -14.06 -1.32
N ALA A 55 -10.94 -12.82 -1.78
CA ALA A 55 -12.07 -12.45 -2.63
C ALA A 55 -11.86 -12.86 -4.10
N LEU A 56 -10.62 -13.12 -4.53
CA LEU A 56 -10.26 -13.48 -5.91
C LEU A 56 -10.16 -15.00 -6.14
N ARG A 57 -10.50 -15.83 -5.15
CA ARG A 57 -10.50 -17.29 -5.30
C ARG A 57 -11.61 -17.72 -6.28
N LYS A 58 -11.24 -18.48 -7.31
CA LYS A 58 -12.21 -19.02 -8.30
C LYS A 58 -13.31 -19.87 -7.68
N VAL A 59 -12.98 -20.60 -6.62
CA VAL A 59 -13.91 -21.47 -5.91
C VAL A 59 -14.35 -20.72 -4.66
N CYS A 60 -15.56 -20.18 -4.67
CA CYS A 60 -16.25 -19.77 -3.45
C CYS A 60 -16.60 -21.03 -2.64
N LEU A 61 -16.58 -20.95 -1.30
CA LEU A 61 -17.09 -22.04 -0.49
C LEU A 61 -18.60 -22.09 -0.74
N PRO A 62 -19.16 -23.23 -1.18
CA PRO A 62 -20.58 -23.32 -1.43
C PRO A 62 -21.36 -23.16 -0.13
N PHE A 63 -22.56 -22.58 -0.22
CA PHE A 63 -23.50 -22.59 0.90
C PHE A 63 -23.91 -24.03 1.19
N VAL A 64 -23.53 -24.52 2.37
CA VAL A 64 -23.98 -25.81 2.91
C VAL A 64 -24.58 -25.52 4.29
N PRO A 65 -25.90 -25.71 4.46
CA PRO A 65 -26.56 -25.37 5.72
C PRO A 65 -26.06 -26.26 6.86
N ALA A 66 -25.80 -25.64 8.01
CA ALA A 66 -25.46 -26.38 9.23
C ALA A 66 -26.64 -27.28 9.65
N THR A 67 -26.32 -28.51 10.04
CA THR A 67 -27.31 -29.47 10.56
C THR A 67 -27.77 -29.07 11.96
N ARG A 68 -28.93 -29.58 12.39
CA ARG A 68 -29.47 -29.32 13.75
C ARG A 68 -28.48 -29.69 14.85
N THR A 69 -27.84 -30.85 14.72
CA THR A 69 -26.82 -31.31 15.68
C THR A 69 -25.62 -30.38 15.74
N GLN A 70 -25.18 -29.80 14.62
CA GLN A 70 -24.09 -28.82 14.62
C GLN A 70 -24.50 -27.53 15.34
N ILE A 71 -25.72 -27.04 15.09
CA ILE A 71 -26.25 -25.85 15.77
C ILE A 71 -26.33 -26.11 17.28
N GLU A 72 -26.89 -27.24 17.71
CA GLU A 72 -27.00 -27.61 19.13
C GLU A 72 -25.64 -27.71 19.82
N ASN A 73 -24.65 -28.31 19.16
CA ASN A 73 -23.29 -28.43 19.68
C ASN A 73 -22.63 -27.05 19.86
N VAL A 74 -22.76 -26.16 18.88
CA VAL A 74 -22.25 -24.78 18.97
C VAL A 74 -22.94 -24.03 20.10
N LEU A 75 -24.28 -24.04 20.15
CA LEU A 75 -25.04 -23.36 21.20
C LEU A 75 -24.72 -23.89 22.60
N LYS A 76 -24.51 -25.20 22.75
CA LYS A 76 -24.09 -25.80 24.03
C LYS A 76 -22.76 -25.23 24.52
N VAL A 77 -21.79 -25.04 23.62
CA VAL A 77 -20.49 -24.44 23.97
C VAL A 77 -20.66 -22.96 24.29
N LEU A 78 -21.44 -22.21 23.49
CA LEU A 78 -21.65 -20.78 23.66
C LEU A 78 -22.37 -20.42 24.96
N LYS A 79 -23.31 -21.25 25.44
CA LYS A 79 -24.00 -21.06 26.73
C LYS A 79 -23.06 -20.94 27.94
N THR A 80 -21.83 -21.47 27.83
CA THR A 80 -20.82 -21.41 28.90
C THR A 80 -19.90 -20.19 28.79
N ARG A 81 -20.10 -19.34 27.78
CA ARG A 81 -19.26 -18.18 27.48
C ARG A 81 -20.11 -16.91 27.51
N SER A 82 -19.48 -15.78 27.81
CA SER A 82 -20.11 -14.45 27.76
C SER A 82 -19.29 -13.53 26.86
N GLY A 83 -19.96 -12.66 26.09
CA GLY A 83 -19.33 -11.74 25.14
C GLY A 83 -20.06 -11.67 23.80
N SER A 84 -19.51 -10.88 22.87
CA SER A 84 -20.04 -10.77 21.51
C SER A 84 -19.60 -11.96 20.65
N LEU A 85 -20.53 -12.48 19.85
CA LEU A 85 -20.26 -13.55 18.88
C LEU A 85 -20.14 -12.96 17.47
N ALA A 86 -19.12 -13.37 16.73
CA ALA A 86 -18.99 -13.09 15.30
C ALA A 86 -18.96 -14.42 14.54
N ASP A 87 -19.94 -14.63 13.65
CA ASP A 87 -20.04 -15.83 12.80
C ASP A 87 -19.48 -15.55 11.40
N ILE A 88 -18.27 -16.05 11.15
CA ILE A 88 -17.55 -15.81 9.88
C ILE A 88 -18.04 -16.81 8.83
N GLY A 89 -18.73 -16.30 7.81
CA GLY A 89 -19.36 -17.15 6.78
C GLY A 89 -20.75 -17.62 7.16
N SER A 90 -21.52 -16.78 7.86
CA SER A 90 -22.80 -17.11 8.49
C SER A 90 -23.90 -17.67 7.57
N GLY A 91 -23.79 -17.50 6.25
CA GLY A 91 -24.77 -18.01 5.29
C GLY A 91 -26.15 -17.37 5.52
N ASP A 92 -27.09 -18.14 6.08
CA ASP A 92 -28.45 -17.67 6.40
C ASP A 92 -28.57 -17.00 7.79
N GLY A 93 -27.56 -17.15 8.66
CA GLY A 93 -27.54 -16.49 9.98
C GLY A 93 -28.05 -17.34 11.16
N ARG A 94 -28.34 -18.63 10.99
CA ARG A 94 -28.94 -19.47 12.06
C ARG A 94 -28.19 -19.44 13.39
N ILE A 95 -26.86 -19.43 13.39
CA ILE A 95 -26.07 -19.45 14.64
C ILE A 95 -26.23 -18.13 15.38
N VAL A 96 -26.19 -16.99 14.67
CA VAL A 96 -26.32 -15.66 15.29
C VAL A 96 -27.72 -15.45 15.85
N THR A 97 -28.75 -15.85 15.12
CA THR A 97 -30.16 -15.69 15.53
C THR A 97 -30.54 -16.62 16.69
N SER A 98 -29.91 -17.78 16.79
CA SER A 98 -30.19 -18.76 17.85
C SER A 98 -29.36 -18.56 19.13
N SER A 99 -28.41 -17.61 19.12
CA SER A 99 -27.51 -17.34 20.25
C SER A 99 -28.00 -16.23 21.20
N PHE A 100 -29.17 -15.65 20.93
CA PHE A 100 -29.87 -14.71 21.83
C PHE A 100 -30.88 -15.42 22.73
#